data_AF-G4WV69-F1
#
_entry.id   AF-G4WV69-F1
#
_cell.length_a   1.000
_cell.length_b   1.000
_cell.length_c   1.000
_cell.angle_alpha   90.00
_cell.angle_beta   90.00
_cell.angle_gamma   90.00
#
_symmetry.space_group_name_H-M   'P 1'
#
loop_
_entity.id
_entity.type
_entity.pdbx_description
1 polymer ?
#
loop_
_entity_poly.entity_id
_entity_poly.type
_entity_poly.pdbx_seq_one_letter_code
_entity_poly.pdbx_strand_id
1 'polypeptide(L)'
;MTKLTILFTALACLPSAFAQNPDDYRGGWKTEVNGVPRTYEFSIRGETVRGIYCTWCADATTLAFVDGKFGRDGLSFTVTHVDNTGKTTFTDKGTAKFEKPNLVVTGTLAGPNGGKFEWTMIKDDRGPDPLPIPIVMLPPGREIPVLGRGGGRAAAKGGPAVAPPAGGGRGGYIPPGPWLKLTPDVVVGSWLGFGTGVNKQYFIVKKAGNKLRGMVCGRCDNPYTMAALDDFVIDGEILHFNILHEDWGDYSIPFDKHVTARVSGNEMRIVTSQDNLPPELANRPPNTDPNAGTSLIGPIPPEATMLNHWK
;
A
#
# COMPACT_ATOMS: atom_id res chain seq x y z
N MET A 1 40.18 2.26 60.71
CA MET A 1 40.35 2.40 59.25
C MET A 1 39.20 1.65 58.61
N THR A 2 38.25 2.40 58.07
CA THR A 2 36.85 1.99 57.98
C THR A 2 36.36 2.28 56.56
N LYS A 3 35.66 1.30 55.98
CA LYS A 3 34.72 1.40 54.84
C LYS A 3 35.30 1.80 53.47
N LEU A 4 35.53 0.81 52.60
CA LEU A 4 35.42 1.02 51.15
C LEU A 4 35.25 -0.31 50.39
N THR A 5 34.12 -1.01 50.50
CA THR A 5 33.89 -2.22 49.65
C THR A 5 32.41 -2.56 49.46
N ILE A 6 31.56 -1.61 49.08
CA ILE A 6 30.22 -1.94 48.57
C ILE A 6 29.80 -0.89 47.54
N LEU A 7 30.17 -1.05 46.26
CA LEU A 7 29.43 -0.43 45.14
C LEU A 7 29.85 -0.92 43.75
N PHE A 8 29.76 -2.21 43.40
CA PHE A 8 30.00 -2.63 42.00
C PHE A 8 29.13 -3.80 41.46
N THR A 9 28.00 -4.13 42.10
CA THR A 9 27.22 -5.33 41.72
C THR A 9 25.73 -5.07 41.43
N ALA A 10 25.35 -3.86 41.04
CA ALA A 10 23.95 -3.51 40.74
C ALA A 10 23.69 -2.98 39.31
N LEU A 11 24.66 -3.11 38.38
CA LEU A 11 24.54 -2.60 37.02
C LEU A 11 24.24 -3.67 35.94
N ALA A 12 24.05 -4.94 36.32
CA ALA A 12 23.95 -6.06 35.38
C ALA A 12 22.52 -6.57 35.11
N CYS A 13 21.48 -5.98 35.72
CA CYS A 13 20.09 -6.42 35.54
C CYS A 13 19.16 -5.30 35.05
N LEU A 14 19.65 -4.40 34.18
CA LEU A 14 18.72 -3.61 33.39
C LEU A 14 18.17 -4.55 32.31
N PRO A 15 16.85 -4.83 32.29
CA PRO A 15 16.26 -5.54 31.16
C PRO A 15 16.61 -4.71 29.92
N SER A 16 17.36 -5.31 29.01
CA SER A 16 17.49 -4.76 27.67
C SER A 16 16.08 -4.82 27.09
N ALA A 17 15.34 -3.71 27.20
CA ALA A 17 14.10 -3.56 26.48
C ALA A 17 14.51 -3.65 25.00
N PHE A 18 14.29 -4.81 24.41
CA PHE A 18 14.55 -5.02 22.99
C PHE A 18 13.71 -4.00 22.25
N ALA A 19 14.39 -3.05 21.62
CA ALA A 19 13.74 -2.08 20.76
C ALA A 19 12.91 -2.83 19.74
N GLN A 20 11.67 -2.39 19.53
CA GLN A 20 10.81 -2.94 18.49
C GLN A 20 11.52 -2.83 17.13
N ASN A 21 11.37 -3.85 16.27
CA ASN A 21 11.92 -3.85 14.92
C ASN A 21 10.84 -3.33 13.95
N PRO A 22 11.10 -2.28 13.12
CA PRO A 22 10.10 -1.77 12.19
C PRO A 22 9.58 -2.83 11.21
N ASP A 23 10.39 -3.81 10.84
CA ASP A 23 10.00 -4.87 9.90
C ASP A 23 8.89 -5.78 10.45
N ASP A 24 8.74 -5.85 11.78
CA ASP A 24 7.64 -6.56 12.45
C ASP A 24 6.30 -5.80 12.36
N TYR A 25 6.28 -4.58 11.80
CA TYR A 25 5.10 -3.72 11.72
C TYR A 25 4.72 -3.32 10.31
N ARG A 26 5.69 -3.37 9.39
CA ARG A 26 5.52 -2.97 7.99
C ARG A 26 4.34 -3.64 7.31
N GLY A 27 3.73 -2.90 6.40
CA GLY A 27 2.70 -3.33 5.48
C GLY A 27 1.38 -3.71 6.13
N GLY A 28 0.75 -4.75 5.60
CA GLY A 28 -0.66 -5.02 5.78
C GLY A 28 -0.98 -5.80 7.05
N TRP A 29 -1.97 -5.32 7.81
CA TRP A 29 -2.50 -5.96 9.02
C TRP A 29 -4.01 -5.97 8.98
N LYS A 30 -4.64 -7.08 9.37
CA LYS A 30 -6.10 -7.21 9.42
C LYS A 30 -6.61 -7.68 10.77
N THR A 31 -7.83 -7.25 11.09
CA THR A 31 -8.68 -7.86 12.11
C THR A 31 -10.13 -7.73 11.68
N GLU A 32 -11.03 -8.43 12.36
CA GLU A 32 -12.47 -8.24 12.23
C GLU A 32 -13.06 -7.93 13.60
N VAL A 33 -13.96 -6.96 13.67
CA VAL A 33 -14.66 -6.60 14.91
C VAL A 33 -16.15 -6.48 14.60
N ASN A 34 -16.97 -7.32 15.23
CA ASN A 34 -18.42 -7.36 15.02
C ASN A 34 -18.83 -7.52 13.54
N GLY A 35 -18.14 -8.38 12.78
CA GLY A 35 -18.42 -8.59 11.37
C GLY A 35 -17.91 -7.49 10.44
N VAL A 36 -17.15 -6.51 10.95
CA VAL A 36 -16.58 -5.42 10.16
C VAL A 36 -15.06 -5.60 10.07
N PRO A 37 -14.50 -5.81 8.86
CA PRO A 37 -13.07 -5.88 8.67
C PRO A 37 -12.42 -4.53 8.97
N ARG A 38 -11.16 -4.59 9.42
CA ARG A 38 -10.33 -3.44 9.73
C ARG A 38 -8.95 -3.76 9.19
N THR A 39 -8.54 -3.04 8.16
CA THR A 39 -7.24 -3.21 7.52
C THR A 39 -6.41 -1.96 7.71
N TYR A 40 -5.16 -2.16 8.11
CA TYR A 40 -4.13 -1.14 8.15
C TYR A 40 -3.01 -1.52 7.20
N GLU A 41 -2.44 -0.52 6.54
CA GLU A 41 -1.22 -0.65 5.76
C GLU A 41 -0.21 0.37 6.30
N PHE A 42 0.86 -0.09 6.96
CA PHE A 42 1.86 0.79 7.57
C PHE A 42 3.12 0.90 6.70
N SER A 43 3.39 2.10 6.20
CA SER A 43 4.66 2.48 5.57
C SER A 43 5.59 3.13 6.58
N ILE A 44 6.76 2.53 6.81
CA ILE A 44 7.70 3.00 7.83
C ILE A 44 9.02 3.45 7.18
N ARG A 45 9.47 4.69 7.38
CA ARG A 45 10.77 5.17 6.90
C ARG A 45 11.49 5.85 8.06
N GLY A 46 12.51 5.20 8.60
CA GLY A 46 13.12 5.61 9.86
C GLY A 46 12.05 5.63 10.98
N GLU A 47 11.89 6.78 11.63
CA GLU A 47 10.85 6.99 12.64
C GLU A 47 9.50 7.41 12.06
N THR A 48 9.40 7.75 10.77
CA THR A 48 8.16 8.23 10.17
C THR A 48 7.25 7.08 9.80
N VAL A 49 5.98 7.16 10.21
CA VAL A 49 4.92 6.25 9.80
C VAL A 49 3.93 7.00 8.93
N ARG A 50 3.62 6.42 7.77
CA ARG A 50 2.53 6.80 6.87
C ARG A 50 1.70 5.56 6.58
N GLY A 51 0.54 5.71 5.97
CA GLY A 51 -0.22 4.54 5.57
C GLY A 51 -1.68 4.81 5.25
N ILE A 52 -2.44 3.73 5.17
CA ILE A 52 -3.88 3.78 5.01
C ILE A 52 -4.59 2.92 6.04
N TYR A 53 -5.87 3.21 6.15
CA TYR A 53 -6.84 2.43 6.90
C TYR A 53 -8.11 2.27 6.06
N CYS A 54 -8.73 1.10 6.09
CA CYS A 54 -10.04 0.86 5.48
C CYS A 54 -10.81 -0.21 6.26
N THR A 55 -12.14 -0.08 6.26
CA THR A 55 -12.99 -1.22 6.61
C THR A 55 -13.24 -2.10 5.40
N TRP A 56 -13.50 -1.50 4.24
CA TRP A 56 -13.73 -2.20 2.98
C TRP A 56 -12.87 -1.58 1.88
N CYS A 57 -11.74 -2.20 1.55
CA CYS A 57 -10.68 -1.49 0.85
C CYS A 57 -10.90 -1.25 -0.66
N ALA A 58 -11.98 -1.74 -1.27
CA ALA A 58 -12.44 -1.22 -2.59
C ALA A 58 -13.67 -0.32 -2.50
N ASP A 59 -14.15 -0.04 -1.30
CA ASP A 59 -15.09 1.02 -1.03
C ASP A 59 -14.29 2.27 -0.61
N ALA A 60 -14.11 3.17 -1.56
CA ALA A 60 -13.33 4.40 -1.38
C ALA A 60 -13.92 5.33 -0.31
N THR A 61 -15.19 5.15 0.08
CA THR A 61 -15.78 5.93 1.17
C THR A 61 -15.23 5.52 2.54
N THR A 62 -14.68 4.31 2.66
CA THR A 62 -14.10 3.79 3.92
C THR A 62 -12.60 4.05 4.08
N LEU A 63 -11.96 4.56 3.02
CA LEU A 63 -10.53 4.87 3.03
C LEU A 63 -10.22 6.10 3.89
N ALA A 64 -9.33 5.89 4.85
CA ALA A 64 -8.74 6.90 5.74
C ALA A 64 -7.21 6.80 5.74
N PHE A 65 -6.55 7.80 6.32
CA PHE A 65 -5.11 7.95 6.20
C PHE A 65 -4.40 7.85 7.53
N VAL A 66 -3.27 7.14 7.54
CA VAL A 66 -2.44 6.93 8.73
C VAL A 66 -1.23 7.85 8.68
N ASP A 67 -0.96 8.53 9.79
CA ASP A 67 0.28 9.27 10.04
C ASP A 67 0.75 9.01 11.47
N GLY A 68 2.05 8.88 11.68
CA GLY A 68 2.56 8.55 13.01
C GLY A 68 4.07 8.52 13.14
N LYS A 69 4.51 7.91 14.23
CA LYS A 69 5.91 7.68 14.56
C LYS A 69 6.16 6.26 15.03
N PHE A 70 7.28 5.70 14.58
CA PHE A 70 7.86 4.48 15.09
C PHE A 70 8.95 4.82 16.11
N GLY A 71 8.97 4.14 17.25
CA GLY A 71 9.95 4.35 18.29
C GLY A 71 10.20 3.09 19.12
N ARG A 72 10.91 3.24 20.24
CA ARG A 72 11.31 2.12 21.10
C ARG A 72 10.13 1.29 21.60
N ASP A 73 9.01 1.94 21.86
CA ASP A 73 7.81 1.32 22.44
C ASP A 73 6.80 0.83 21.38
N GLY A 74 7.15 0.94 20.08
CA GLY A 74 6.29 0.57 18.96
C GLY A 74 5.82 1.77 18.14
N LEU A 75 4.62 1.68 17.56
CA LEU A 75 4.02 2.77 16.80
C LEU A 75 3.09 3.61 17.66
N SER A 76 3.09 4.92 17.39
CA SER A 76 2.01 5.84 17.74
C SER A 76 1.51 6.51 16.46
N PHE A 77 0.20 6.58 16.27
CA PHE A 77 -0.35 7.09 15.01
C PHE A 77 -1.75 7.67 15.18
N THR A 78 -2.17 8.41 14.16
CA THR A 78 -3.54 8.88 13.98
C THR A 78 -4.13 8.30 12.70
N VAL A 79 -5.44 8.07 12.70
CA VAL A 79 -6.20 7.75 11.49
C VAL A 79 -7.11 8.92 11.16
N THR A 80 -6.81 9.65 10.09
CA THR A 80 -7.59 10.80 9.64
C THR A 80 -8.64 10.34 8.62
N HIS A 81 -9.91 10.42 9.03
CA HIS A 81 -11.06 10.14 8.17
C HIS A 81 -11.44 11.41 7.42
N VAL A 82 -11.66 11.29 6.11
CA VAL A 82 -11.99 12.42 5.24
C VAL A 82 -13.22 12.12 4.40
N ASP A 83 -14.04 13.14 4.18
CA ASP A 83 -15.15 13.08 3.23
C ASP A 83 -14.67 13.17 1.77
N ASN A 84 -15.59 13.11 0.82
CA ASN A 84 -15.27 13.15 -0.61
C ASN A 84 -14.73 14.51 -1.07
N THR A 85 -14.84 15.56 -0.26
CA THR A 85 -14.23 16.88 -0.53
C THR A 85 -12.79 16.96 -0.02
N GLY A 86 -12.37 15.96 0.78
CA GLY A 86 -11.07 15.91 1.45
C GLY A 86 -11.03 16.60 2.81
N LYS A 87 -12.19 17.02 3.33
CA LYS A 87 -12.28 17.61 4.66
C LYS A 87 -12.23 16.50 5.71
N THR A 88 -11.40 16.70 6.74
CA THR A 88 -11.36 15.81 7.90
C THR A 88 -12.70 15.80 8.61
N THR A 89 -13.28 14.62 8.78
CA THR A 89 -14.53 14.40 9.52
C THR A 89 -14.24 14.08 10.99
N PHE A 90 -13.28 13.19 11.25
CA PHE A 90 -12.77 12.87 12.58
C PHE A 90 -11.37 12.26 12.51
N THR A 91 -10.72 12.08 13.67
CA THR A 91 -9.37 11.51 13.74
C THR A 91 -9.26 10.56 14.93
N ASP A 92 -9.00 9.29 14.63
CA ASP A 92 -8.73 8.29 15.66
C ASP A 92 -7.26 8.39 16.12
N LYS A 93 -6.98 7.91 17.33
CA LYS A 93 -5.62 7.81 17.87
C LYS A 93 -5.34 6.36 18.22
N GLY A 94 -4.17 5.88 17.85
CA GLY A 94 -3.74 4.51 18.13
C GLY A 94 -2.29 4.41 18.53
N THR A 95 -1.98 3.37 19.29
CA THR A 95 -0.64 2.86 19.53
C THR A 95 -0.61 1.39 19.18
N ALA A 96 0.49 0.90 18.60
CA ALA A 96 0.63 -0.50 18.23
C ALA A 96 1.93 -1.08 18.78
N LYS A 97 1.82 -2.29 19.34
CA LYS A 97 2.96 -3.06 19.84
C LYS A 97 2.97 -4.44 19.21
N PHE A 98 4.14 -4.87 18.73
CA PHE A 98 4.27 -6.20 18.18
C PHE A 98 4.45 -7.21 19.32
N GLU A 99 3.49 -8.12 19.42
CA GLU A 99 3.45 -9.21 20.38
C GLU A 99 3.32 -10.51 19.59
N LYS A 100 4.48 -11.00 19.13
CA LYS A 100 4.61 -12.10 18.17
C LYS A 100 3.57 -13.22 18.41
N PRO A 101 2.78 -13.62 17.39
CA PRO A 101 2.83 -13.20 15.98
C PRO A 101 1.94 -11.99 15.64
N ASN A 102 1.35 -11.34 16.63
CA ASN A 102 0.27 -10.39 16.45
C ASN A 102 0.74 -8.95 16.60
N LEU A 103 -0.02 -8.03 16.04
CA LEU A 103 0.09 -6.62 16.33
C LEU A 103 -1.07 -6.22 17.23
N VAL A 104 -0.77 -5.83 18.47
CA VAL A 104 -1.78 -5.35 19.42
C VAL A 104 -1.91 -3.84 19.25
N VAL A 105 -3.09 -3.39 18.81
CA VAL A 105 -3.40 -1.98 18.58
C VAL A 105 -4.42 -1.51 19.60
N THR A 106 -4.06 -0.50 20.39
CA THR A 106 -4.94 0.13 21.38
C THR A 106 -5.13 1.60 21.04
N GLY A 107 -6.27 2.17 21.42
CA GLY A 107 -6.51 3.57 21.10
C GLY A 107 -7.90 4.09 21.44
N THR A 108 -8.25 5.19 20.79
CA THR A 108 -9.56 5.84 20.88
C THR A 108 -10.09 6.16 19.50
N LEU A 109 -11.30 5.70 19.20
CA LEU A 109 -12.07 6.10 18.02
C LEU A 109 -12.79 7.42 18.31
N ALA A 110 -12.68 8.40 17.41
CA ALA A 110 -13.29 9.72 17.57
C ALA A 110 -14.59 9.90 16.77
N GLY A 111 -14.95 8.92 15.93
CA GLY A 111 -16.18 8.95 15.14
C GLY A 111 -17.46 8.73 15.96
N PRO A 112 -18.63 8.70 15.29
CA PRO A 112 -19.90 8.35 15.91
C PRO A 112 -19.81 7.00 16.61
N ASN A 113 -20.26 6.92 17.87
CA ASN A 113 -20.12 5.75 18.75
C ASN A 113 -18.65 5.37 19.05
N GLY A 114 -17.75 6.35 18.95
CA GLY A 114 -16.35 6.20 19.29
C GLY A 114 -16.12 5.92 20.78
N GLY A 115 -14.95 5.37 21.09
CA GLY A 115 -14.59 4.93 22.42
C GLY A 115 -13.20 4.33 22.43
N LYS A 116 -12.78 3.84 23.59
CA LYS A 116 -11.53 3.09 23.69
C LYS A 116 -11.65 1.76 22.96
N PHE A 117 -10.57 1.33 22.33
CA PHE A 117 -10.51 0.03 21.67
C PHE A 117 -9.17 -0.66 21.93
N GLU A 118 -9.19 -1.98 21.77
CA GLU A 118 -8.03 -2.85 21.72
C GLU A 118 -8.31 -3.93 20.67
N TRP A 119 -7.41 -4.05 19.70
CA TRP A 119 -7.50 -4.97 18.58
C TRP A 119 -6.25 -5.84 18.52
N THR A 120 -6.45 -7.14 18.35
CA THR A 120 -5.37 -8.06 17.99
C THR A 120 -5.39 -8.25 16.49
N MET A 121 -4.37 -7.74 15.81
CA MET A 121 -4.26 -7.79 14.37
C MET A 121 -3.29 -8.87 13.92
N ILE A 122 -3.57 -9.46 12.76
CA ILE A 122 -2.79 -10.53 12.16
C ILE A 122 -2.32 -10.15 10.75
N LYS A 123 -1.21 -10.76 10.33
CA LYS A 123 -0.87 -10.88 8.91
C LYS A 123 -1.83 -11.83 8.22
N ASP A 124 -2.06 -11.62 6.93
CA ASP A 124 -2.94 -12.49 6.15
C ASP A 124 -2.29 -13.86 5.90
N ASP A 125 -2.97 -14.92 6.32
CA ASP A 125 -2.50 -16.30 6.19
C ASP A 125 -2.36 -16.75 4.73
N ARG A 126 -2.98 -16.05 3.78
CA ARG A 126 -2.83 -16.34 2.35
C ARG A 126 -1.49 -15.88 1.78
N GLY A 127 -0.81 -14.92 2.40
CA GLY A 127 0.41 -14.32 1.87
C GLY A 127 0.14 -13.43 0.63
N PRO A 128 1.19 -12.90 -0.01
CA PRO A 128 1.04 -12.15 -1.26
C PRO A 128 0.66 -13.06 -2.42
N ASP A 129 0.10 -12.46 -3.47
CA ASP A 129 -0.16 -13.17 -4.73
C ASP A 129 1.17 -13.53 -5.42
N PRO A 130 1.29 -14.75 -5.97
CA PRO A 130 2.54 -15.20 -6.57
C PRO A 130 2.83 -14.44 -7.88
N LEU A 131 4.09 -14.00 -8.05
CA LEU A 131 4.55 -13.26 -9.23
C LEU A 131 5.43 -14.13 -10.13
N PRO A 132 5.62 -13.76 -11.42
CA PRO A 132 6.53 -14.46 -12.33
C PRO A 132 8.02 -14.14 -12.09
N ILE A 133 8.34 -13.60 -10.92
CA ILE A 133 9.67 -13.17 -10.49
C ILE A 133 9.85 -13.52 -9.00
N PRO A 134 11.09 -13.63 -8.50
CA PRO A 134 11.35 -13.80 -7.08
C PRO A 134 10.75 -12.67 -6.27
N ILE A 135 10.17 -13.02 -5.12
CA ILE A 135 9.55 -12.07 -4.20
C ILE A 135 10.08 -12.27 -2.78
N VAL A 136 10.18 -11.16 -2.07
CA VAL A 136 10.51 -11.12 -0.64
C VAL A 136 9.24 -10.72 0.11
N MET A 137 9.09 -11.22 1.33
CA MET A 137 7.96 -10.91 2.21
C MET A 137 8.37 -10.78 3.69
N LEU A 138 7.61 -9.98 4.44
CA LEU A 138 7.68 -9.85 5.89
C LEU A 138 6.38 -10.32 6.56
N PRO A 139 6.45 -11.03 7.70
CA PRO A 139 7.67 -11.61 8.27
C PRO A 139 8.23 -12.73 7.37
N PRO A 140 9.55 -12.99 7.41
CA PRO A 140 10.14 -14.10 6.67
C PRO A 140 9.63 -15.44 7.22
N GLY A 141 9.57 -16.47 6.38
CA GLY A 141 9.26 -17.84 6.83
C GLY A 141 8.28 -18.61 5.96
N ARG A 142 7.77 -18.01 4.87
CA ARG A 142 6.99 -18.71 3.86
C ARG A 142 7.69 -18.63 2.51
N GLU A 143 7.88 -19.79 1.88
CA GLU A 143 8.23 -19.85 0.47
C GLU A 143 6.99 -19.51 -0.35
N ILE A 144 7.12 -18.52 -1.24
CA ILE A 144 6.05 -18.19 -2.18
C ILE A 144 6.45 -18.73 -3.55
N PRO A 145 5.61 -19.58 -4.18
CA PRO A 145 5.93 -20.13 -5.48
C PRO A 145 6.14 -19.02 -6.52
N VAL A 146 7.30 -19.03 -7.17
CA VAL A 146 7.51 -18.22 -8.38
C VAL A 146 6.68 -18.85 -9.48
N LEU A 147 5.71 -18.11 -10.03
CA LEU A 147 4.99 -18.59 -11.20
C LEU A 147 6.01 -18.67 -12.34
N GLY A 148 6.22 -19.86 -12.92
CA GLY A 148 7.00 -19.96 -14.15
C GLY A 148 6.48 -18.94 -15.17
N ARG A 149 7.37 -18.34 -15.98
CA ARG A 149 7.01 -17.36 -17.02
C ARG A 149 6.01 -18.02 -17.99
N GLY A 150 4.71 -17.90 -17.70
CA GLY A 150 3.65 -18.75 -18.26
C GLY A 150 2.63 -19.34 -17.25
N GLY A 151 2.59 -18.90 -15.99
CA GLY A 151 1.67 -19.36 -14.94
C GLY A 151 0.17 -19.12 -15.17
N GLY A 152 -0.22 -18.61 -16.34
CA GLY A 152 -1.56 -18.81 -16.90
C GLY A 152 -1.48 -19.91 -17.97
N ARG A 153 -1.63 -21.17 -17.57
CA ARG A 153 -1.76 -22.29 -18.51
C ARG A 153 -2.97 -23.14 -18.07
N ALA A 154 -4.13 -23.01 -18.71
CA ALA A 154 -4.40 -23.71 -19.97
C ALA A 154 -3.19 -23.81 -20.91
N ALA A 155 -2.41 -24.87 -20.73
CA ALA A 155 -1.28 -25.21 -21.58
C ALA A 155 -1.79 -25.75 -22.93
N ALA A 156 -1.93 -24.89 -23.93
CA ALA A 156 -1.76 -25.34 -25.31
C ALA A 156 -0.25 -25.52 -25.55
N LYS A 157 0.16 -26.74 -25.89
CA LYS A 157 1.52 -27.08 -26.32
C LYS A 157 1.85 -26.32 -27.61
N GLY A 158 2.86 -25.46 -27.58
CA GLY A 158 3.50 -24.93 -28.79
C GLY A 158 4.01 -23.51 -28.65
N GLY A 159 5.32 -23.34 -28.42
CA GLY A 159 6.02 -22.07 -28.58
C GLY A 159 6.41 -21.36 -27.29
N PRO A 160 7.49 -20.53 -27.31
CA PRO A 160 7.87 -19.68 -26.20
C PRO A 160 6.71 -18.75 -25.86
N ALA A 161 6.34 -18.69 -24.58
CA ALA A 161 5.32 -17.78 -24.08
C ALA A 161 5.84 -16.33 -24.20
N VAL A 162 5.53 -15.70 -25.33
CA VAL A 162 5.57 -14.25 -25.46
C VAL A 162 4.50 -13.73 -24.50
N ALA A 163 4.87 -12.85 -23.57
CA ALA A 163 3.87 -12.10 -22.80
C ALA A 163 2.84 -11.54 -23.79
N PRO A 164 1.53 -11.57 -23.49
CA PRO A 164 0.58 -10.90 -24.37
C PRO A 164 1.13 -9.49 -24.62
N PRO A 165 1.29 -9.07 -25.88
CA PRO A 165 1.78 -7.74 -26.15
C PRO A 165 0.87 -6.79 -25.34
N ALA A 166 1.49 -5.91 -24.54
CA ALA A 166 0.79 -4.70 -24.14
C ALA A 166 0.12 -4.20 -25.41
N GLY A 167 -1.20 -3.98 -25.39
CA GLY A 167 -2.07 -3.91 -26.56
C GLY A 167 -1.79 -2.80 -27.59
N GLY A 168 -0.56 -2.32 -27.72
CA GLY A 168 -0.06 -1.68 -28.91
C GLY A 168 0.09 -2.73 -30.01
N GLY A 169 -0.82 -2.69 -30.99
CA GLY A 169 -0.48 -3.10 -32.35
C GLY A 169 0.79 -2.37 -32.81
N ARG A 170 1.32 -2.73 -33.98
CA ARG A 170 2.53 -2.11 -34.57
C ARG A 170 2.48 -0.57 -34.70
N GLY A 171 1.37 0.09 -34.35
CA GLY A 171 1.17 1.54 -34.39
C GLY A 171 1.36 2.31 -33.08
N GLY A 172 1.82 1.67 -32.00
CA GLY A 172 1.95 2.34 -30.70
C GLY A 172 0.61 2.52 -29.97
N TYR A 173 0.66 3.04 -28.74
CA TYR A 173 -0.50 3.43 -27.96
C TYR A 173 -1.07 4.74 -28.51
N ILE A 174 -2.39 4.77 -28.67
CA ILE A 174 -3.14 5.95 -29.08
C ILE A 174 -4.08 6.29 -27.93
N PRO A 175 -3.94 7.47 -27.30
CA PRO A 175 -4.86 7.87 -26.22
C PRO A 175 -6.27 8.07 -26.77
N PRO A 176 -7.31 7.87 -25.94
CA PRO A 176 -8.71 8.05 -26.34
C PRO A 176 -9.06 9.51 -26.69
N GLY A 177 -8.18 10.47 -26.39
CA GLY A 177 -8.31 11.89 -26.71
C GLY A 177 -7.02 12.67 -26.45
N PRO A 178 -7.08 14.02 -26.39
CA PRO A 178 -5.93 14.81 -25.94
C PRO A 178 -5.60 14.51 -24.48
N TRP A 179 -4.34 14.76 -24.10
CA TRP A 179 -3.94 14.73 -22.69
C TRP A 179 -4.59 15.91 -21.95
N LEU A 180 -5.10 15.64 -20.76
CA LEU A 180 -5.74 16.64 -19.92
C LEU A 180 -4.70 17.39 -19.12
N LYS A 181 -4.89 18.71 -18.99
CA LYS A 181 -4.25 19.48 -17.93
C LYS A 181 -4.84 19.01 -16.59
N LEU A 182 -3.99 18.51 -15.72
CA LEU A 182 -4.42 17.86 -14.49
C LEU A 182 -4.70 18.88 -13.40
N THR A 183 -5.73 18.58 -12.62
CA THR A 183 -6.04 19.20 -11.33
C THR A 183 -6.35 18.08 -10.34
N PRO A 184 -6.35 18.34 -9.03
CA PRO A 184 -6.79 17.34 -8.05
C PRO A 184 -8.15 16.73 -8.38
N ASP A 185 -9.11 17.52 -8.90
CA ASP A 185 -10.46 17.04 -9.22
C ASP A 185 -10.50 16.09 -10.43
N VAL A 186 -9.54 16.19 -11.34
CA VAL A 186 -9.40 15.24 -12.47
C VAL A 186 -8.86 13.89 -12.00
N VAL A 187 -8.09 13.87 -10.91
CA VAL A 187 -7.36 12.67 -10.44
C VAL A 187 -8.13 11.92 -9.34
N VAL A 188 -8.90 12.63 -8.50
CA VAL A 188 -9.62 12.05 -7.35
C VAL A 188 -10.69 11.07 -7.81
N GLY A 189 -10.73 9.90 -7.15
CA GLY A 189 -11.68 8.83 -7.39
C GLY A 189 -11.00 7.47 -7.45
N SER A 190 -11.76 6.45 -7.83
CA SER A 190 -11.28 5.09 -8.03
C SER A 190 -10.95 4.84 -9.49
N TRP A 191 -9.74 4.35 -9.76
CA TRP A 191 -9.27 3.97 -11.08
C TRP A 191 -9.07 2.45 -11.13
N LEU A 192 -9.71 1.80 -12.11
CA LEU A 192 -9.71 0.36 -12.24
C LEU A 192 -8.56 -0.08 -13.13
N GLY A 193 -7.68 -0.91 -12.59
CA GLY A 193 -6.62 -1.57 -13.35
C GLY A 193 -7.09 -2.89 -13.96
N PHE A 194 -6.18 -3.86 -14.01
CA PHE A 194 -6.47 -5.19 -14.54
C PHE A 194 -7.27 -6.06 -13.54
N GLY A 195 -7.67 -7.24 -14.01
CA GLY A 195 -8.34 -8.25 -13.19
C GLY A 195 -9.86 -8.08 -13.11
N THR A 196 -10.50 -9.07 -12.48
CA THR A 196 -11.97 -9.16 -12.35
C THR A 196 -12.34 -9.77 -11.00
N GLY A 197 -13.56 -9.46 -10.53
CA GLY A 197 -14.04 -9.96 -9.24
C GLY A 197 -13.12 -9.52 -8.09
N VAL A 198 -12.80 -10.45 -7.18
CA VAL A 198 -11.92 -10.20 -6.03
C VAL A 198 -10.48 -9.85 -6.43
N ASN A 199 -10.05 -10.20 -7.63
CA ASN A 199 -8.70 -9.90 -8.15
C ASN A 199 -8.67 -8.59 -8.96
N LYS A 200 -9.74 -7.78 -8.93
CA LYS A 200 -9.77 -6.50 -9.64
C LYS A 200 -8.89 -5.50 -8.92
N GLN A 201 -7.98 -4.88 -9.66
CA GLN A 201 -7.10 -3.86 -9.13
C GLN A 201 -7.81 -2.50 -9.02
N TYR A 202 -7.67 -1.86 -7.86
CA TYR A 202 -8.16 -0.50 -7.59
C TYR A 202 -7.00 0.41 -7.26
N PHE A 203 -6.97 1.60 -7.85
CA PHE A 203 -6.20 2.74 -7.40
C PHE A 203 -7.19 3.80 -6.90
N ILE A 204 -7.23 4.02 -5.60
CA ILE A 204 -8.15 4.98 -4.98
C ILE A 204 -7.34 6.20 -4.60
N VAL A 205 -7.67 7.35 -5.17
CA VAL A 205 -7.04 8.64 -4.85
C VAL A 205 -8.09 9.55 -4.21
N LYS A 206 -7.78 10.12 -3.04
CA LYS A 206 -8.62 11.11 -2.36
C LYS A 206 -7.82 12.34 -2.00
N LYS A 207 -8.54 13.45 -1.81
CA LYS A 207 -8.00 14.61 -1.11
C LYS A 207 -7.93 14.30 0.39
N ALA A 208 -6.87 14.77 1.03
CA ALA A 208 -6.71 14.83 2.48
C ALA A 208 -6.17 16.21 2.83
N GLY A 209 -7.08 17.12 3.21
CA GLY A 209 -6.77 18.54 3.29
C GLY A 209 -6.34 19.09 1.93
N ASN A 210 -5.10 19.59 1.85
CA ASN A 210 -4.52 20.13 0.63
C ASN A 210 -3.65 19.14 -0.17
N LYS A 211 -3.57 17.88 0.26
CA LYS A 211 -2.76 16.84 -0.39
C LYS A 211 -3.65 15.81 -1.08
N LEU A 212 -3.09 15.14 -2.09
CA LEU A 212 -3.63 13.88 -2.59
C LEU A 212 -2.93 12.74 -1.87
N ARG A 213 -3.70 11.74 -1.48
CA ARG A 213 -3.24 10.47 -0.89
C ARG A 213 -4.13 9.36 -1.40
N GLY A 214 -3.68 8.12 -1.30
CA GLY A 214 -4.48 7.02 -1.81
C GLY A 214 -4.04 5.65 -1.36
N MET A 215 -4.63 4.64 -2.00
CA MET A 215 -4.20 3.27 -1.90
C MET A 215 -4.31 2.59 -3.25
N VAL A 216 -3.45 1.60 -3.48
CA VAL A 216 -3.65 0.60 -4.52
C VAL A 216 -3.91 -0.75 -3.86
N CYS A 217 -4.81 -1.55 -4.44
CA CYS A 217 -4.96 -2.95 -4.06
C CYS A 217 -5.19 -3.82 -5.30
N GLY A 218 -4.58 -5.00 -5.33
CA GLY A 218 -4.88 -6.05 -6.32
C GLY A 218 -6.05 -6.91 -5.85
N ARG A 219 -5.89 -7.54 -4.68
CA ARG A 219 -6.95 -8.18 -3.91
C ARG A 219 -7.27 -7.33 -2.70
N CYS A 220 -8.31 -6.52 -2.79
CA CYS A 220 -8.66 -5.57 -1.75
C CYS A 220 -9.26 -6.21 -0.47
N ASP A 221 -9.25 -7.54 -0.37
CA ASP A 221 -9.51 -8.32 0.84
C ASP A 221 -8.22 -8.90 1.47
N ASN A 222 -7.07 -8.76 0.81
CA ASN A 222 -5.77 -9.29 1.24
C ASN A 222 -4.75 -8.14 1.42
N PRO A 223 -4.39 -7.78 2.67
CA PRO A 223 -3.44 -6.71 2.96
C PRO A 223 -2.08 -6.87 2.24
N TYR A 224 -1.60 -8.10 1.99
CA TYR A 224 -0.38 -8.34 1.20
C TYR A 224 -0.50 -8.01 -0.29
N THR A 225 -1.60 -7.43 -0.74
CA THR A 225 -1.74 -6.96 -2.12
C THR A 225 -2.11 -5.48 -2.16
N MET A 226 -1.97 -4.80 -1.03
CA MET A 226 -2.25 -3.39 -0.86
C MET A 226 -0.95 -2.60 -0.72
N ALA A 227 -1.03 -1.31 -1.00
CA ALA A 227 0.02 -0.35 -0.71
C ALA A 227 -0.59 1.05 -0.61
N ALA A 228 0.02 1.90 0.22
CA ALA A 228 -0.33 3.32 0.26
C ALA A 228 0.18 4.02 -1.01
N LEU A 229 -0.59 4.99 -1.50
CA LEU A 229 -0.16 5.93 -2.53
C LEU A 229 0.12 7.27 -1.87
N ASP A 230 1.29 7.84 -2.15
CA ASP A 230 1.70 9.10 -1.54
C ASP A 230 2.61 9.93 -2.46
N ASP A 231 3.01 11.11 -1.98
CA ASP A 231 3.97 12.01 -2.64
C ASP A 231 3.47 12.47 -4.02
N PHE A 232 2.17 12.72 -4.13
CA PHE A 232 1.52 13.19 -5.35
C PHE A 232 2.01 14.58 -5.76
N VAL A 233 2.44 14.71 -7.02
CA VAL A 233 2.82 15.96 -7.66
C VAL A 233 2.14 16.07 -9.02
N ILE A 234 1.45 17.19 -9.26
CA ILE A 234 0.87 17.53 -10.56
C ILE A 234 1.75 18.58 -11.24
N ASP A 235 2.31 18.25 -12.41
CA ASP A 235 3.07 19.15 -13.27
C ASP A 235 2.40 19.24 -14.65
N GLY A 236 1.50 20.21 -14.80
CA GLY A 236 0.73 20.42 -16.03
C GLY A 236 -0.14 19.21 -16.38
N GLU A 237 0.29 18.41 -17.34
CA GLU A 237 -0.40 17.19 -17.80
C GLU A 237 0.12 15.90 -17.14
N ILE A 238 1.19 16.01 -16.35
CA ILE A 238 1.90 14.88 -15.76
C ILE A 238 1.56 14.77 -14.28
N LEU A 239 1.23 13.56 -13.86
CA LEU A 239 1.05 13.19 -12.47
C LEU A 239 2.20 12.28 -12.03
N HIS A 240 2.86 12.63 -10.93
CA HIS A 240 3.81 11.77 -10.24
C HIS A 240 3.23 11.35 -8.90
N PHE A 241 3.47 10.11 -8.49
CA PHE A 241 3.20 9.62 -7.13
C PHE A 241 3.99 8.34 -6.88
N ASN A 242 4.09 7.93 -5.62
CA ASN A 242 4.75 6.69 -5.22
C ASN A 242 3.72 5.65 -4.77
N ILE A 243 3.96 4.38 -5.10
CA ILE A 243 3.36 3.24 -4.43
C ILE A 243 4.39 2.74 -3.41
N LEU A 244 4.01 2.73 -2.14
CA LEU A 244 4.92 2.40 -1.03
C LEU A 244 4.88 0.89 -0.75
N HIS A 245 5.90 0.14 -1.18
CA HIS A 245 6.01 -1.30 -0.95
C HIS A 245 6.74 -1.58 0.37
N GLU A 246 6.07 -2.28 1.28
CA GLU A 246 6.52 -2.37 2.69
C GLU A 246 6.84 -3.78 3.15
N ASP A 247 5.91 -4.71 2.99
CA ASP A 247 6.01 -6.06 3.52
C ASP A 247 6.07 -7.13 2.43
N TRP A 248 5.99 -6.74 1.16
CA TRP A 248 6.25 -7.64 0.05
C TRP A 248 6.59 -6.90 -1.24
N GLY A 249 7.30 -7.61 -2.12
CA GLY A 249 7.52 -7.19 -3.49
C GLY A 249 8.71 -7.90 -4.11
N ASP A 250 9.12 -7.43 -5.28
CA ASP A 250 10.27 -7.94 -5.98
C ASP A 250 11.58 -7.41 -5.40
N TYR A 251 12.64 -8.21 -5.47
CA TYR A 251 13.98 -7.88 -4.98
C TYR A 251 14.03 -7.56 -3.47
N SER A 252 14.35 -6.33 -3.06
CA SER A 252 14.50 -5.95 -1.65
C SER A 252 13.38 -5.03 -1.19
N ILE A 253 12.96 -5.18 0.08
CA ILE A 253 11.95 -4.34 0.74
C ILE A 253 12.55 -3.62 1.96
N PRO A 254 11.98 -2.48 2.39
CA PRO A 254 10.95 -1.71 1.69
C PRO A 254 11.52 -0.96 0.47
N PHE A 255 10.65 -0.56 -0.44
CA PHE A 255 11.05 0.22 -1.63
C PHE A 255 9.86 1.04 -2.17
N ASP A 256 10.15 2.01 -3.04
CA ASP A 256 9.13 2.85 -3.64
C ASP A 256 9.03 2.55 -5.15
N LYS A 257 7.80 2.34 -5.62
CA LYS A 257 7.53 2.31 -7.06
C LYS A 257 7.06 3.69 -7.50
N HIS A 258 7.91 4.37 -8.25
CA HIS A 258 7.64 5.70 -8.79
C HIS A 258 6.73 5.58 -10.01
N VAL A 259 5.56 6.21 -9.92
CA VAL A 259 4.57 6.27 -10.98
C VAL A 259 4.67 7.61 -11.70
N THR A 260 4.66 7.56 -13.02
CA THR A 260 4.40 8.72 -13.87
C THR A 260 3.15 8.43 -14.69
N ALA A 261 2.21 9.36 -14.69
CA ALA A 261 0.90 9.16 -15.27
C ALA A 261 0.42 10.38 -16.08
N ARG A 262 -0.45 10.11 -17.05
CA ARG A 262 -1.21 11.12 -17.80
C ARG A 262 -2.66 10.67 -17.92
N VAL A 263 -3.58 11.61 -18.02
CA VAL A 263 -5.01 11.32 -18.15
C VAL A 263 -5.53 11.80 -19.50
N SER A 264 -6.29 10.96 -20.20
CA SER A 264 -7.02 11.30 -21.41
C SER A 264 -8.43 10.74 -21.33
N GLY A 265 -9.45 11.61 -21.35
CA GLY A 265 -10.83 11.20 -21.11
C GLY A 265 -10.97 10.46 -19.78
N ASN A 266 -11.47 9.22 -19.83
CA ASN A 266 -11.65 8.35 -18.65
C ASN A 266 -10.51 7.33 -18.47
N GLU A 267 -9.34 7.59 -19.08
CA GLU A 267 -8.19 6.70 -19.00
C GLU A 267 -6.99 7.41 -18.34
N MET A 268 -6.45 6.81 -17.29
CA MET A 268 -5.14 7.16 -16.73
C MET A 268 -4.11 6.17 -17.25
N ARG A 269 -3.16 6.65 -18.04
CA ARG A 269 -2.03 5.88 -18.55
C ARG A 269 -0.88 6.01 -17.56
N ILE A 270 -0.38 4.89 -17.03
CA ILE A 270 0.71 4.88 -16.04
C ILE A 270 1.93 4.12 -16.56
N VAL A 271 3.11 4.67 -16.28
CA VAL A 271 4.40 3.99 -16.38
C VAL A 271 5.04 3.96 -15.00
N THR A 272 5.85 2.93 -14.74
CA THR A 272 6.47 2.73 -13.43
C THR A 272 7.96 2.53 -13.54
N SER A 273 8.66 2.96 -12.50
CA SER A 273 10.04 2.62 -12.20
C SER A 273 10.14 2.34 -10.71
N GLN A 274 11.23 1.75 -10.24
CA GLN A 274 11.44 1.47 -8.82
C GLN A 274 12.92 1.54 -8.49
N ASP A 275 13.22 1.90 -7.25
CA ASP A 275 14.55 2.21 -6.73
C ASP A 275 15.37 0.98 -6.33
N ASN A 276 14.73 -0.18 -6.15
CA ASN A 276 15.37 -1.42 -5.72
C ASN A 276 15.81 -2.37 -6.85
N LEU A 277 15.78 -1.92 -8.11
CA LEU A 277 16.19 -2.76 -9.23
C LEU A 277 17.70 -3.08 -9.16
N PRO A 278 18.10 -4.32 -9.48
CA PRO A 278 19.50 -4.64 -9.75
C PRO A 278 20.10 -3.71 -10.81
N PRO A 279 21.39 -3.33 -10.71
CA PRO A 279 22.02 -2.39 -11.65
C PRO A 279 21.83 -2.74 -13.13
N GLU A 280 21.81 -4.02 -13.48
CA GLU A 280 21.57 -4.51 -14.85
C GLU A 280 20.17 -4.21 -15.38
N LEU A 281 19.18 -4.01 -14.49
CA LEU A 281 17.82 -3.60 -14.82
C LEU A 281 17.57 -2.11 -14.58
N ALA A 282 18.28 -1.50 -13.62
CA ALA A 282 18.16 -0.10 -13.26
C ALA A 282 18.63 0.84 -14.39
N ASN A 283 19.59 0.40 -15.21
CA ASN A 283 20.11 1.16 -16.36
C ASN A 283 19.18 1.16 -17.58
N ARG A 284 17.98 0.58 -17.49
CA ARG A 284 16.97 0.77 -18.52
C ARG A 284 16.52 2.23 -18.48
N PRO A 285 16.45 2.93 -19.64
CA PRO A 285 15.89 4.27 -19.67
C PRO A 285 14.54 4.26 -18.92
N PRO A 286 14.26 5.28 -18.08
CA PRO A 286 12.92 5.45 -17.53
C PRO A 286 11.96 5.27 -18.69
N ASN A 287 10.91 4.49 -18.48
CA ASN A 287 10.01 4.15 -19.56
C ASN A 287 9.15 5.37 -19.92
N THR A 288 9.75 6.32 -20.62
CA THR A 288 9.13 7.54 -21.15
C THR A 288 8.43 7.24 -22.47
N ASP A 289 8.41 5.98 -22.92
CA ASP A 289 7.70 5.58 -24.11
C ASP A 289 6.19 5.74 -23.85
N PRO A 290 5.49 6.64 -24.57
CA PRO A 290 4.05 6.77 -24.45
C PRO A 290 3.31 5.47 -24.81
N ASN A 291 3.96 4.55 -25.53
CA ASN A 291 3.44 3.23 -25.88
C ASN A 291 3.55 2.20 -24.78
N ALA A 292 4.38 2.44 -23.78
CA ALA A 292 4.57 1.52 -22.68
C ALA A 292 3.71 1.90 -21.47
N GLY A 293 3.60 0.97 -20.52
CA GLY A 293 2.76 1.13 -19.33
C GLY A 293 1.44 0.36 -19.38
N THR A 294 0.58 0.66 -18.40
CA THR A 294 -0.77 0.09 -18.28
C THR A 294 -1.80 1.20 -18.19
N SER A 295 -3.04 0.88 -18.57
CA SER A 295 -4.16 1.81 -18.54
C SER A 295 -5.06 1.50 -17.35
N LEU A 296 -5.50 2.54 -16.66
CA LEU A 296 -6.50 2.49 -15.61
C LEU A 296 -7.75 3.24 -16.08
N ILE A 297 -8.94 2.74 -15.77
CA ILE A 297 -10.21 3.34 -16.20
C ILE A 297 -10.89 4.03 -15.01
N GLY A 298 -11.25 5.31 -15.16
CA GLY A 298 -11.81 6.14 -14.09
C GLY A 298 -11.86 7.64 -14.44
N PRO A 299 -11.93 8.54 -13.45
CA PRO A 299 -12.14 8.23 -12.04
C PRO A 299 -13.61 7.85 -11.78
N ILE A 300 -13.83 6.77 -11.05
CA ILE A 300 -15.14 6.41 -10.52
C ILE A 300 -15.36 7.18 -9.21
N PRO A 301 -16.48 7.90 -9.05
CA PRO A 301 -16.74 8.63 -7.80
C PRO A 301 -16.77 7.69 -6.58
N PRO A 302 -16.26 8.10 -5.41
CA PRO A 302 -16.20 7.23 -4.23
C PRO A 302 -17.55 6.61 -3.84
N GLU A 303 -18.64 7.37 -3.91
CA GLU A 303 -19.99 6.92 -3.60
C GLU A 303 -20.47 5.76 -4.48
N ALA A 304 -19.98 5.66 -5.72
CA ALA A 304 -20.29 4.55 -6.61
C ALA A 304 -19.59 3.24 -6.21
N THR A 305 -18.77 3.26 -5.15
CA THR A 305 -18.05 2.10 -4.61
C THR A 305 -18.56 1.60 -3.26
N MET A 306 -19.60 2.24 -2.70
CA MET A 306 -20.15 1.99 -1.35
C MET A 306 -20.64 0.56 -1.05
N LEU A 307 -20.72 -0.30 -2.06
CA LEU A 307 -21.20 -1.68 -1.95
C LEU A 307 -20.15 -2.70 -2.39
N ASN A 308 -18.91 -2.27 -2.63
CA ASN A 308 -17.79 -3.17 -2.92
C ASN A 308 -17.28 -3.82 -1.63
N HIS A 309 -18.20 -4.48 -0.92
CA HIS A 309 -17.94 -5.22 0.32
C HIS A 309 -17.87 -6.70 -0.06
N TRP A 310 -16.73 -7.32 0.20
CA TRP A 310 -16.55 -8.75 0.00
C TRP A 310 -17.16 -9.49 1.18
N LYS A 311 -17.71 -10.69 0.92
CA LYS A 311 -18.10 -11.63 1.97
C LYS A 311 -17.10 -12.77 2.01
#